data_AF-A0A0L6WYY9-F1
#
_entry.id   AF-A0A0L6WYY9-F1
#
_cell.length_a   1.000
_cell.length_b   1.000
_cell.length_c   1.000
_cell.angle_alpha   90.00
_cell.angle_beta   90.00
_cell.angle_gamma   90.00
#
_symmetry.space_group_name_H-M   'P 1'
#
loop_
_entity.id
_entity.type
_entity.pdbx_description
1 polymer ?
#
loop_
_entity_poly.entity_id
_entity_poly.type
_entity_poly.pdbx_seq_one_letter_code
_entity_poly.pdbx_strand_id
1 'polypeptide(L)'
;MDEILEMIGRQGGSSIIESTKQNSDFMKEKGGLGIGMIMLQAHDFCDIVKVTLPTPAAAKAAQETDDWGDNWVEGLRLAVSL
;
A
#
# COMPACT_ATOMS: atom_id res chain seq x y z
N MET A 1 -1.68 -10.59 -17.53
CA MET A 1 -2.61 -9.50 -17.15
C MET A 1 -4.03 -10.00 -17.18
N ASP A 2 -4.50 -10.54 -18.31
CA ASP A 2 -5.88 -11.06 -18.41
C ASP A 2 -6.18 -12.21 -17.45
N GLU A 3 -5.24 -13.16 -17.28
CA GLU A 3 -5.36 -14.25 -16.31
C GLU A 3 -5.44 -13.75 -14.85
N ILE A 4 -4.59 -12.79 -14.49
CA ILE A 4 -4.61 -12.13 -13.16
C ILE A 4 -5.96 -11.44 -12.93
N LEU A 5 -6.45 -10.68 -13.91
CA LEU A 5 -7.73 -9.98 -13.83
C LEU A 5 -8.90 -10.97 -13.75
N GLU A 6 -8.80 -12.13 -14.40
CA GLU A 6 -9.80 -13.19 -14.34
C GLU A 6 -9.79 -13.90 -12.98
N MET A 7 -8.61 -14.24 -12.45
CA MET A 7 -8.44 -14.84 -11.12
C MET A 7 -8.95 -13.89 -10.02
N ILE A 8 -8.55 -12.62 -10.07
CA ILE A 8 -9.00 -11.56 -9.17
C ILE A 8 -10.50 -11.33 -9.32
N GLY A 9 -11.02 -11.29 -10.55
CA GLY A 9 -12.43 -11.11 -10.85
C GLY A 9 -13.30 -12.20 -10.23
N ARG A 10 -12.88 -13.46 -10.33
CA ARG A 10 -13.56 -14.62 -9.71
C ARG A 10 -13.60 -14.55 -8.18
N GLN A 11 -12.65 -13.84 -7.55
CA GLN A 11 -12.58 -13.65 -6.10
C GLN A 11 -13.27 -12.36 -5.62
N GLY A 12 -14.01 -11.66 -6.48
CA GLY A 12 -14.70 -10.41 -6.13
C GLY A 12 -13.80 -9.16 -6.19
N GLY A 13 -12.62 -9.27 -6.80
CA GLY A 13 -11.65 -8.19 -6.87
C GLY A 13 -12.08 -6.98 -7.70
N SER A 14 -13.11 -7.08 -8.52
CA SER A 14 -13.74 -5.89 -9.14
C SER A 14 -14.25 -4.89 -8.09
N SER A 15 -14.80 -5.36 -6.97
CA SER A 15 -15.21 -4.49 -5.85
C SER A 15 -14.00 -3.86 -5.13
N ILE A 16 -12.89 -4.58 -5.06
CA ILE A 16 -11.63 -4.11 -4.47
C ILE A 16 -11.02 -3.02 -5.36
N ILE A 17 -11.05 -3.21 -6.68
CA ILE A 17 -10.56 -2.23 -7.64
C ILE A 17 -11.40 -0.96 -7.57
N GLU A 18 -12.71 -1.08 -7.56
CA GLU A 18 -13.60 0.09 -7.52
C GLU A 18 -13.48 0.86 -6.21
N SER A 19 -13.44 0.16 -5.06
CA SER A 19 -13.18 0.81 -3.77
C SER A 19 -11.82 1.48 -3.71
N THR A 20 -10.82 1.01 -4.46
CA THR A 20 -9.50 1.67 -4.53
C THR A 20 -9.55 3.01 -5.22
N LYS A 21 -10.39 3.18 -6.25
CA LYS A 21 -10.59 4.48 -6.89
C LYS A 21 -11.17 5.49 -5.90
N GLN A 22 -12.25 5.11 -5.23
CA GLN A 22 -12.90 5.95 -4.22
C GLN A 22 -11.92 6.35 -3.10
N ASN A 23 -11.17 5.37 -2.59
CA ASN A 23 -10.16 5.63 -1.56
C ASN A 23 -9.02 6.51 -2.10
N SER A 24 -8.62 6.35 -3.36
CA SER A 24 -7.60 7.19 -3.97
C SER A 24 -8.07 8.64 -4.08
N ASP A 25 -9.32 8.88 -4.43
CA ASP A 25 -9.83 10.25 -4.56
C ASP A 25 -10.00 10.91 -3.20
N PHE A 26 -10.52 10.18 -2.21
CA PHE A 26 -10.52 10.63 -0.81
C PHE A 26 -9.13 11.00 -0.29
N MET A 27 -8.10 10.21 -0.62
CA MET A 27 -6.72 10.52 -0.23
C MET A 27 -6.18 11.77 -0.93
N LYS A 28 -6.56 12.03 -2.18
CA LYS A 28 -6.21 13.27 -2.89
C LYS A 28 -6.88 14.49 -2.26
N GLU A 29 -8.15 14.39 -1.87
CA GLU A 29 -8.87 15.48 -1.18
C GLU A 29 -8.23 15.86 0.15
N LYS A 30 -7.62 14.89 0.84
CA LYS A 30 -6.84 15.11 2.07
C LYS A 30 -5.42 15.65 1.83
N GLY A 31 -5.07 15.98 0.58
CA GLY A 31 -3.76 16.51 0.21
C GLY A 31 -2.69 15.45 -0.01
N GLY A 32 -3.04 14.16 -0.10
CA GLY A 32 -2.16 13.09 -0.55
C GLY A 32 -2.10 12.99 -2.08
N LEU A 33 -1.28 12.08 -2.62
CA LEU A 33 -1.23 11.84 -4.07
C LEU A 33 -2.25 10.79 -4.54
N GLY A 34 -2.83 10.03 -3.61
CA GLY A 34 -3.83 9.00 -3.87
C GLY A 34 -3.40 7.63 -3.35
N ILE A 35 -3.85 6.58 -4.03
CA ILE A 35 -3.50 5.19 -3.71
C ILE A 35 -3.00 4.49 -4.97
N GLY A 36 -1.83 3.85 -4.86
CA GLY A 36 -1.30 2.93 -5.85
C GLY A 36 -1.76 1.51 -5.53
N MET A 37 -2.24 0.79 -6.53
CA MET A 37 -2.58 -0.62 -6.39
C MET A 37 -1.45 -1.48 -6.95
N ILE A 38 -1.03 -2.46 -6.16
CA ILE A 38 -0.03 -3.46 -6.55
C ILE A 38 -0.76 -4.80 -6.64
N MET A 39 -0.72 -5.40 -7.82
CA MET A 39 -1.17 -6.78 -8.03
C MET A 39 0.03 -7.70 -7.92
N LEU A 40 -0.02 -8.64 -6.97
CA LEU A 40 1.02 -9.62 -6.75
C LEU A 40 0.52 -10.98 -7.27
N GLN A 41 1.37 -11.70 -7.99
CA GLN A 41 1.10 -13.05 -8.44
C GLN A 41 2.28 -13.95 -8.05
N ALA A 42 1.99 -15.07 -7.40
CA ALA A 42 2.96 -16.11 -7.11
C ALA A 42 2.28 -17.48 -7.22
N HIS A 43 2.78 -18.32 -8.14
CA HIS A 43 2.14 -19.59 -8.49
C HIS A 43 0.65 -19.39 -8.82
N ASP A 44 -0.24 -20.16 -8.18
CA ASP A 44 -1.69 -20.11 -8.35
C ASP A 44 -2.37 -19.10 -7.40
N PHE A 45 -1.58 -18.23 -6.77
CA PHE A 45 -2.08 -17.21 -5.86
C PHE A 45 -1.97 -15.81 -6.47
N CYS A 46 -3.00 -15.00 -6.23
CA CYS A 46 -3.01 -13.59 -6.60
C CYS A 46 -3.49 -12.76 -5.42
N ASP A 47 -2.82 -11.64 -5.18
CA ASP A 47 -3.14 -10.70 -4.10
C ASP A 47 -3.19 -9.26 -4.62
N ILE A 48 -3.96 -8.42 -3.94
CA ILE A 48 -4.06 -6.98 -4.20
C ILE A 48 -3.66 -6.22 -2.95
N VAL A 49 -2.57 -5.45 -3.06
CA VAL A 49 -2.13 -4.54 -2.03
C VAL A 49 -2.42 -3.10 -2.44
N LYS A 50 -2.98 -2.32 -1.53
CA LYS A 50 -3.23 -0.88 -1.70
C LYS A 50 -2.18 -0.10 -0.93
N VAL A 51 -1.42 0.74 -1.61
CA VAL A 51 -0.35 1.56 -1.02
C VAL A 51 -0.77 3.03 -1.09
N THR A 52 -0.84 3.69 0.05
CA THR A 52 -1.06 5.13 0.10
C THR A 52 0.15 5.85 -0.49
N LEU A 53 -0.08 6.77 -1.43
CA LEU A 53 0.97 7.57 -2.04
C LEU A 53 1.08 8.92 -1.30
N PRO A 54 2.08 9.08 -0.41
CA PRO A 54 2.28 10.34 0.29
C PRO A 54 2.80 11.42 -0.66
N THR A 55 2.59 12.68 -0.30
CA THR A 55 3.29 13.78 -0.98
C THR A 55 4.79 13.68 -0.72
N PRO A 56 5.66 14.27 -1.56
CA PRO A 56 7.10 14.30 -1.31
C PRO A 56 7.45 14.88 0.07
N ALA A 57 6.73 15.90 0.52
CA ALA A 57 6.92 16.49 1.85
C ALA A 57 6.51 15.53 2.97
N ALA A 58 5.37 14.85 2.85
CA ALA A 58 4.93 13.86 3.84
C ALA A 58 5.83 12.62 3.86
N ALA A 59 6.29 12.17 2.69
CA ALA A 59 7.24 11.07 2.56
C ALA A 59 8.56 11.40 3.25
N LYS A 60 9.09 12.61 3.02
CA LYS A 60 10.30 13.09 3.68
C LYS A 60 10.13 13.19 5.19
N ALA A 61 9.04 13.79 5.66
CA ALA A 61 8.77 13.89 7.10
C ALA A 61 8.63 12.51 7.78
N ALA A 62 7.96 11.56 7.12
CA ALA A 62 7.86 10.18 7.61
C ALA A 62 9.25 9.52 7.67
N GLN A 63 10.06 9.64 6.60
CA GLN A 63 11.41 9.10 6.57
C GLN A 63 12.32 9.69 7.65
N GLU A 64 12.23 11.00 7.89
CA GLU A 64 12.99 11.68 8.95
C GLU A 64 12.53 11.25 10.35
N THR A 65 11.24 10.90 10.51
CA THR A 65 10.69 10.44 11.79
C THR A 65 11.03 8.97 12.07
N ASP A 66 11.05 8.14 11.02
CA ASP A 66 11.39 6.71 11.08
C ASP A 66 12.87 6.42 10.77
N ASP A 67 13.73 7.44 10.78
CA ASP A 67 15.17 7.24 10.70
C ASP A 67 15.69 6.73 12.05
N TRP A 68 15.70 5.41 12.21
CA TRP A 68 16.24 4.78 13.41
C TRP A 68 17.78 4.80 13.46
N GLY A 69 18.46 5.20 12.37
CA GLY A 69 19.91 5.31 12.28
C GLY A 69 20.66 4.08 12.82
N ASP A 70 21.70 4.34 13.60
CA ASP A 70 22.51 3.29 14.24
C ASP A 70 21.73 2.47 15.30
N ASN A 71 20.57 2.96 15.75
CA ASN A 71 19.73 2.31 16.75
C ASN A 71 18.64 1.41 16.15
N TRP A 72 18.67 1.14 14.85
CA TRP A 72 17.63 0.38 14.14
C TRP A 72 17.33 -1.00 14.76
N VAL A 73 18.33 -1.66 15.35
CA VAL A 73 18.14 -2.97 16.01
C VAL A 73 17.19 -2.87 17.19
N GLU A 74 17.30 -1.82 18.00
CA GLU A 74 16.43 -1.61 19.17
C GLU A 74 15.04 -1.11 18.75
N GLY A 75 14.97 -0.24 17.74
CA GLY A 75 13.71 0.18 17.12
C GLY A 75 12.91 -1.02 16.58
N LEU A 76 13.59 -1.92 15.86
CA LEU A 76 12.97 -3.14 15.36
C LEU A 76 12.52 -4.06 16.49
N ARG A 77 13.36 -4.26 17.52
CA ARG A 77 13.03 -5.10 18.68
C ARG A 77 11.72 -4.63 19.33
N LEU A 78 11.55 -3.34 19.54
CA LEU A 78 10.33 -2.79 20.13
C LEU A 78 9.11 -2.95 19.22
N ALA A 79 9.26 -2.71 17.91
CA ALA A 79 8.15 -2.80 16.95
C ALA A 79 7.57 -4.22 16.81
N VAL A 80 8.40 -5.26 16.94
CA VAL A 80 7.97 -6.66 16.82
C VAL A 80 7.58 -7.32 18.14
N SER A 81 7.69 -6.58 19.26
CA SER A 81 7.33 -7.08 20.60
C SER A 81 5.89 -6.73 21.02
N LEU A 82 5.14 -6.05 20.17
CA LEU A 82 3.72 -5.71 20.34
C LEU A 82 2.81 -6.78 19.72
#